data_AF-A0A9P5YS75-F1
#
_entry.id   AF-A0A9P5YS75-F1
#
_cell.length_a   1.000
_cell.length_b   1.000
_cell.length_c   1.000
_cell.angle_alpha   90.00
_cell.angle_beta   90.00
_cell.angle_gamma   90.00
#
_symmetry.space_group_name_H-M   'P 1'
#
loop_
_entity.id
_entity.type
_entity.pdbx_description
1 polymer ?
#
loop_
_entity_poly.entity_id
_entity_poly.type
_entity_poly.pdbx_seq_one_letter_code
_entity_poly.pdbx_strand_id
1 'polypeptide(L)' 'TRGSILVPVVSGSDKTTVSVATGHQEYHPVYVSSGNISNTARRGHGNSVVPVAFLPIPKGVEFVLLGLIYHVLF' A
#
# COMPACT_ATOMS: atom_id res chain seq x y z
N THR A 1 -17.51 -20.51 -27.39
CA THR A 1 -16.51 -20.07 -26.38
C THR A 1 -15.82 -21.30 -25.82
N ARG A 2 -14.49 -21.39 -25.90
CA ARG A 2 -13.73 -22.50 -25.31
C ARG A 2 -13.36 -22.11 -23.87
N GLY A 3 -14.04 -22.68 -22.87
CA GLY A 3 -13.68 -22.60 -21.45
C GLY A 3 -13.34 -21.21 -20.89
N SER A 4 -14.32 -20.32 -20.75
CA SER A 4 -14.14 -19.06 -20.01
C SER A 4 -14.53 -19.24 -18.55
N ILE A 5 -13.80 -18.60 -17.63
CA ILE A 5 -14.16 -18.52 -16.21
C ILE A 5 -14.23 -17.07 -15.75
N LEU A 6 -15.05 -16.78 -14.76
CA LEU A 6 -15.03 -15.49 -14.07
C LEU A 6 -13.81 -15.45 -13.15
N VAL A 7 -12.99 -14.40 -13.26
CA VAL A 7 -11.83 -14.19 -12.40
C VAL A 7 -12.08 -12.94 -11.55
N PRO A 8 -12.31 -13.10 -10.23
CA PRO A 8 -12.49 -11.96 -9.35
C PRO A 8 -11.17 -11.20 -9.18
N VAL A 9 -11.24 -9.89 -9.07
CA VAL A 9 -10.12 -9.05 -8.65
C VAL A 9 -10.29 -8.75 -7.16
N VAL A 10 -9.27 -9.07 -6.36
CA VAL A 10 -9.25 -8.80 -4.92
C VAL A 10 -8.20 -7.74 -4.65
N SER A 11 -8.59 -6.70 -3.91
CA SER A 11 -7.70 -5.62 -3.49
C SER A 11 -7.67 -5.49 -1.97
N GLY A 12 -6.53 -5.09 -1.43
CA GLY A 12 -6.37 -4.82 0.00
C GLY A 12 -5.23 -3.85 0.28
N SER A 13 -5.39 -3.02 1.30
CA SER A 13 -4.32 -2.17 1.83
C SER A 13 -3.84 -2.76 3.15
N ASP A 14 -2.53 -2.73 3.38
CA ASP A 14 -1.96 -3.07 4.68
C ASP A 14 -1.68 -1.81 5.50
N LYS A 15 -1.82 -1.90 6.82
CA LYS A 15 -1.50 -0.80 7.76
C LYS A 15 0.01 -0.69 8.00
N THR A 16 0.80 -1.71 7.65
CA THR A 16 2.27 -1.59 7.70
C THR A 16 2.72 -0.49 6.75
N THR A 17 3.63 0.35 7.24
CA THR A 17 4.14 1.48 6.48
C THR A 17 5.35 1.01 5.67
N VAL A 18 5.36 1.37 4.39
CA VAL A 18 6.55 1.23 3.56
C VAL A 18 7.16 2.61 3.43
N SER A 19 8.46 2.73 3.71
CA SER A 19 9.22 3.97 3.56
C SER A 19 10.17 3.88 2.37
N VAL A 20 10.32 4.99 1.65
CA VAL A 20 11.34 5.13 0.59
C VAL A 20 12.58 5.75 1.21
N ALA A 21 13.75 5.16 0.98
CA ALA A 21 15.03 5.54 1.59
C ALA A 21 15.44 7.01 1.34
N THR A 22 14.83 7.68 0.36
CA THR A 22 15.26 8.99 -0.13
C THR A 22 14.42 10.18 0.42
N GLY A 23 13.54 9.99 1.40
CA GLY A 23 12.74 11.15 1.86
C GLY A 23 11.84 11.00 3.07
N HIS A 24 12.05 10.00 3.95
CA HIS A 24 11.23 9.78 5.16
C HIS A 24 9.71 9.92 4.87
N GLN A 25 9.30 9.26 3.78
CA GLN A 25 7.96 9.32 3.25
C GLN A 25 7.36 7.93 3.43
N GLU A 26 6.40 7.85 4.34
CA GLU A 26 5.71 6.62 4.73
C GLU A 26 4.35 6.54 4.04
N TYR A 27 4.00 5.34 3.57
CA TYR A 27 2.76 5.08 2.86
C TYR A 27 2.17 3.73 3.23
N HIS A 28 0.85 3.60 3.07
CA HIS A 28 0.18 2.31 3.06
C HIS A 28 0.14 1.74 1.64
N PRO A 29 0.73 0.56 1.37
CA PRO A 29 0.67 -0.04 0.04
C PRO A 29 -0.71 -0.66 -0.21
N VAL A 30 -1.22 -0.48 -1.44
CA VAL A 30 -2.42 -1.14 -1.95
C VAL A 30 -2.00 -2.25 -2.89
N TYR A 31 -2.46 -3.46 -2.59
CA TYR A 31 -2.19 -4.66 -3.37
C TYR A 31 -3.42 -5.11 -4.15
N VAL A 32 -3.17 -5.72 -5.30
CA VAL A 32 -4.18 -6.37 -6.13
C VAL A 32 -3.74 -7.80 -6.48
N SER A 33 -4.71 -8.71 -6.56
CA SER A 33 -4.51 -10.10 -6.97
C SER A 33 -5.73 -10.63 -7.72
N SER A 34 -5.51 -11.63 -8.56
CA SER A 34 -6.60 -12.54 -8.95
C SER A 34 -7.09 -13.27 -7.69
N GLY A 35 -8.40 -13.29 -7.46
CA GLY A 35 -9.00 -13.96 -6.32
C GLY A 35 -9.16 -15.47 -6.49
N ASN A 36 -9.02 -15.98 -7.73
CA ASN A 36 -9.11 -17.41 -8.03
C ASN A 36 -7.73 -18.07 -8.15
N ILE A 37 -6.81 -17.72 -7.26
CA ILE A 37 -5.48 -18.32 -7.17
C ILE A 37 -5.47 -19.38 -6.07
N SER A 38 -4.80 -20.51 -6.30
CA SER A 38 -4.66 -21.51 -5.25
C SER A 38 -3.74 -20.99 -4.13
N ASN A 39 -3.95 -21.46 -2.90
CA ASN A 39 -3.10 -21.07 -1.78
C ASN A 39 -1.63 -21.47 -2.02
N THR A 40 -1.39 -22.60 -2.69
CA THR A 40 -0.06 -23.04 -3.10
C THR A 40 0.58 -22.06 -4.08
N ALA A 41 -0.16 -21.59 -5.10
CA ALA A 41 0.35 -20.57 -6.02
C ALA A 41 0.64 -19.24 -5.32
N ARG A 42 -0.22 -18.83 -4.38
CA ARG A 42 0.00 -17.62 -3.55
C ARG A 42 1.26 -17.71 -2.69
N ARG A 43 1.56 -18.89 -2.11
CA ARG A 43 2.69 -19.09 -1.18
C ARG A 43 3.98 -19.54 -1.87
N GLY A 44 3.90 -20.04 -3.10
CA GLY A 44 5.02 -20.59 -3.86
C GLY A 44 5.94 -19.55 -4.49
N HIS A 45 6.08 -18.36 -3.89
CA HIS A 45 6.81 -17.22 -4.46
C HIS A 45 6.31 -16.79 -5.86
N GLY A 46 5.04 -17.06 -6.17
CA GLY A 46 4.40 -16.55 -7.39
C GLY A 46 4.11 -15.06 -7.26
N ASN A 47 4.40 -14.27 -8.29
CA ASN A 47 4.13 -12.83 -8.37
C ASN A 47 2.62 -12.52 -8.54
N SER A 48 1.79 -13.15 -7.71
CA SER A 48 0.34 -13.16 -7.81
C SER A 48 -0.31 -11.95 -7.14
N VAL A 49 0.43 -11.27 -6.26
CA VAL A 49 0.02 -10.06 -5.57
C VAL A 49 0.95 -8.95 -6.03
N VAL A 50 0.38 -7.87 -6.58
CA VAL A 50 1.15 -6.74 -7.10
C VAL A 50 0.75 -5.46 -6.39
N PRO A 51 1.72 -4.60 -5.98
CA PRO A 51 1.40 -3.28 -5.48
C PRO A 51 0.91 -2.41 -6.65
N VAL A 52 -0.22 -1.73 -6.48
CA VAL A 52 -0.83 -0.87 -7.51
C VAL A 52 -0.86 0.60 -7.11
N ALA A 53 -0.82 0.91 -5.81
CA ALA A 53 -0.82 2.27 -5.31
C ALA A 53 -0.13 2.38 -3.94
N PHE A 54 0.30 3.60 -3.59
CA PHE A 54 0.84 3.96 -2.28
C PHE A 54 0.00 5.10 -1.71
N LEU A 55 -0.78 4.81 -0.67
CA LEU A 55 -1.66 5.78 -0.03
C LEU A 55 -0.86 6.62 0.98
N PRO A 56 -0.90 7.96 0.88
CA PRO A 56 -0.21 8.83 1.83
C PRO A 56 -0.79 8.67 3.23
N ILE A 57 0.10 8.60 4.22
CA ILE A 57 -0.31 8.70 5.62
C ILE A 57 -0.61 10.16 5.90
N PRO A 58 -1.86 10.51 6.30
CA PRO A 58 -2.19 11.89 6.60
C PRO A 58 -1.38 12.33 7.82
N LYS A 59 -0.47 13.29 7.62
CA LYS A 59 0.17 14.01 8.72
C LYS A 59 -0.81 15.08 9.19
N GLY A 60 -1.19 15.03 10.47
CA GLY A 60 -2.10 15.99 11.04
C GLY A 60 -1.55 17.42 10.96
N VAL A 61 -2.45 18.40 10.99
CA VAL A 61 -2.10 19.84 11.08
C VAL A 61 -1.21 20.15 12.27
N GLU A 62 -1.25 19.34 13.32
CA GLU A 62 -0.37 19.40 14.49
C GLU A 62 1.12 19.31 14.11
N PHE A 63 1.49 18.45 13.16
CA PHE A 63 2.89 18.31 12.72
C PHE A 63 3.39 19.59 12.02
N VAL A 64 2.50 20.28 11.31
CA VAL A 64 2.80 21.55 10.63
C VAL A 64 2.79 22.72 11.60
N LEU A 65 1.81 22.77 12.51
CA LEU A 65 1.67 23.78 13.55
C LEU A 65 2.84 23.74 14.53
N LEU A 66 3.24 22.56 15.02
CA LEU A 66 4.44 22.44 15.83
C LEU A 66 5.65 22.96 15.05
N GLY A 67 5.88 22.50 13.82
CA GLY A 67 7.01 22.96 13.01
C GLY A 67 7.08 24.50 12.86
N LEU A 68 5.92 25.14 12.64
CA LEU A 68 5.82 26.60 12.55
C LEU A 68 6.04 27.28 13.90
N ILE A 69 5.46 26.76 14.97
CA ILE A 69 5.59 27.28 16.34
C ILE A 69 7.05 27.17 16.80
N TYR A 70 7.72 26.05 16.58
CA TYR A 70 9.13 25.85 16.93
C TYR A 70 10.06 26.84 16.20
N HIS A 71 9.86 27.07 14.91
CA HIS A 71 10.65 28.06 14.14
C HIS A 71 10.40 29.52 14.51
N VAL A 72 9.26 29.82 15.14
CA VAL A 72 8.91 31.17 15.61
C VAL A 72 9.37 31.39 17.06
N LEU A 73 9.46 30.33 17.85
CA LEU A 73 9.84 30.38 19.28
C LEU A 73 11.33 30.13 19.54
N PHE A 74 12.09 29.61 18.57
CA PHE A 74 13.54 29.40 18.64
C PHE A 74 14.22 29.86 17.36
#